data_AF-A0A950QKV8-F1
#
_entry.id   AF-A0A950QKV8-F1
#
_cell.length_a   1.000
_cell.length_b   1.000
_cell.length_c   1.000
_cell.angle_alpha   90.00
_cell.angle_beta   90.00
_cell.angle_gamma   90.00
#
_symmetry.space_group_name_H-M   'P 1'
#
loop_
_entity.id
_entity.type
_entity.pdbx_description
1 polymer ?
#
loop_
_entity_poly.entity_id
_entity_poly.type
_entity_poly.pdbx_seq_one_letter_code
_entity_poly.pdbx_strand_id
1 'polypeptide(L)'
;MTGFLIFVFIGSFLWALLEIQIEGDAGWAASLPCWRVEHHILLDIFYGGRPLTGYHLWAFSFVFLCFHMPFFCGIAWTVGKECSTLAGYALFWTIEDFLWFAFNPHFGLKKFNRHFVWWHRRWLAGLPLDYFILLGGAFALLAVGQRI
;
A
#
# COMPACT_ATOMS: atom_id res chain seq x y z
N MET A 1 18.05 -1.82 10.57
CA MET A 1 17.19 -2.48 9.57
C MET A 1 16.11 -3.35 10.21
N THR A 2 16.44 -4.31 11.07
CA THR A 2 15.46 -5.22 11.70
C THR A 2 14.31 -4.52 12.42
N GLY A 3 14.60 -3.55 13.30
CA GLY A 3 13.56 -2.81 14.03
C GLY A 3 12.60 -2.03 13.10
N PHE A 4 13.11 -1.51 11.99
CA PHE A 4 12.29 -0.82 10.99
C PHE A 4 11.34 -1.79 10.28
N LEU A 5 11.82 -2.96 9.88
CA LEU A 5 10.97 -3.98 9.24
C LEU A 5 9.88 -4.50 10.19
N ILE A 6 10.21 -4.68 11.47
CA ILE A 6 9.22 -5.03 12.51
C ILE A 6 8.16 -3.93 12.63
N PHE A 7 8.58 -2.67 12.69
CA PHE A 7 7.65 -1.53 12.74
C PHE A 7 6.72 -1.49 11.53
N VAL A 8 7.26 -1.64 10.32
CA VAL A 8 6.47 -1.71 9.07
C VAL A 8 5.45 -2.84 9.14
N PHE A 9 5.88 -4.05 9.52
CA PHE A 9 4.99 -5.20 9.60
C PHE A 9 3.85 -5.01 10.61
N ILE A 10 4.16 -4.54 11.83
CA ILE A 10 3.14 -4.27 12.86
C ILE A 10 2.17 -3.20 12.39
N GLY A 11 2.69 -2.11 11.81
CA GLY A 11 1.87 -1.03 11.25
C GLY A 11 0.92 -1.54 10.17
N SER A 12 1.43 -2.30 9.21
CA SER A 12 0.64 -2.91 8.13
C SER A 12 -0.43 -3.84 8.68
N PHE A 13 -0.08 -4.67 9.67
CA PHE A 13 -1.05 -5.57 10.30
C PHE A 13 -2.19 -4.82 10.99
N LEU A 14 -1.85 -3.78 11.77
CA LEU A 14 -2.87 -2.97 12.44
C LEU A 14 -3.74 -2.19 11.45
N TRP A 15 -3.14 -1.66 10.38
CA TRP A 15 -3.88 -0.95 9.34
C TRP A 15 -4.81 -1.88 8.58
N ALA A 16 -4.37 -3.09 8.21
CA ALA A 16 -5.21 -4.08 7.55
C ALA A 16 -6.43 -4.44 8.40
N LEU A 17 -6.24 -4.66 9.71
CA LEU A 17 -7.36 -4.91 10.62
C LEU A 17 -8.32 -3.72 10.71
N LEU A 18 -7.79 -2.49 10.73
CA LEU A 18 -8.60 -1.27 10.73
C LEU A 18 -9.39 -1.13 9.42
N GLU A 19 -8.73 -1.31 8.27
CA GLU A 19 -9.35 -1.20 6.95
C GLU A 19 -10.41 -2.27 6.71
N ILE A 20 -10.23 -3.50 7.24
CA ILE A 20 -11.28 -4.52 7.24
C ILE A 20 -12.56 -4.03 7.94
N GLN A 21 -12.44 -3.32 9.07
CA GLN A 21 -13.61 -2.78 9.78
C GLN A 21 -14.26 -1.61 9.01
N ILE A 22 -13.47 -0.88 8.23
CA ILE A 22 -13.95 0.25 7.44
C ILE A 22 -14.64 -0.24 6.15
N GLU A 23 -14.02 -1.16 5.41
CA GLU A 23 -14.47 -1.57 4.08
C GLU A 23 -15.39 -2.80 4.08
N GLY A 24 -15.23 -3.70 5.05
CA GLY A 24 -16.04 -4.91 5.17
C GLY A 24 -15.94 -5.84 3.96
N ASP A 25 -17.08 -6.27 3.43
CA ASP A 25 -17.22 -7.18 2.29
C ASP A 25 -17.23 -6.47 0.93
N ALA A 26 -17.46 -5.16 0.92
CA ALA A 26 -17.57 -4.37 -0.30
C ALA A 26 -16.20 -4.19 -0.99
N GLY A 27 -15.15 -4.01 -0.17
CA GLY A 27 -13.78 -3.77 -0.60
C GLY A 27 -13.60 -2.47 -1.39
N TRP A 28 -12.35 -1.97 -1.43
CA TRP A 28 -11.96 -0.79 -2.21
C TRP A 28 -12.87 0.43 -1.94
N ALA A 29 -13.22 0.62 -0.67
CA ALA A 29 -14.12 1.64 -0.18
C ALA A 29 -15.46 1.73 -0.94
N ALA A 30 -15.93 0.65 -1.58
CA ALA A 30 -17.07 0.70 -2.52
C ALA A 30 -18.36 1.24 -1.88
N SER A 31 -18.58 0.96 -0.60
CA SER A 31 -19.76 1.43 0.16
C SER A 31 -19.51 2.68 1.02
N LEU A 32 -18.30 3.25 0.99
CA LEU A 32 -17.98 4.41 1.83
C LEU A 32 -18.52 5.71 1.21
N PRO A 33 -19.00 6.66 2.03
CA PRO A 33 -19.49 7.96 1.58
C PRO A 33 -18.32 8.90 1.25
N CYS A 34 -17.51 8.54 0.26
CA CYS A 34 -16.36 9.32 -0.19
C CYS A 34 -16.52 9.69 -1.67
N TRP A 35 -15.94 10.83 -2.06
CA TRP A 35 -15.82 11.18 -3.48
C TRP A 35 -14.92 10.18 -4.20
N ARG A 36 -15.12 10.02 -5.52
CA ARG A 36 -14.37 9.08 -6.34
C ARG A 36 -14.01 9.70 -7.68
N VAL A 37 -12.79 9.43 -8.14
CA VAL A 37 -12.37 9.67 -9.52
C VAL A 37 -12.33 8.31 -10.20
N GLU A 38 -13.36 8.04 -11.01
CA GLU A 38 -13.54 6.72 -11.65
C GLU A 38 -12.60 6.52 -12.84
N HIS A 39 -12.38 7.59 -13.63
CA HIS A 39 -11.62 7.54 -14.88
C HIS A 39 -10.72 8.76 -15.01
N HIS A 40 -9.41 8.53 -15.16
CA HIS A 40 -8.43 9.55 -15.50
C HIS A 40 -7.15 8.88 -16.00
N ILE A 41 -6.48 9.45 -17.02
CA ILE A 41 -5.28 8.85 -17.61
C ILE A 41 -4.16 8.61 -16.60
N LEU A 42 -4.04 9.50 -15.60
CA LEU A 42 -3.06 9.32 -14.51
C LEU A 42 -3.34 8.10 -13.64
N LEU A 43 -4.61 7.68 -13.52
CA LEU A 43 -4.94 6.46 -12.79
C LEU A 43 -4.48 5.22 -13.55
N ASP A 44 -4.60 5.23 -14.88
CA ASP A 44 -4.13 4.12 -15.73
C ASP A 44 -2.60 3.96 -15.68
N ILE A 45 -1.87 5.07 -15.55
CA ILE A 45 -0.41 5.08 -15.53
C ILE A 45 0.15 4.79 -14.13
N PHE A 46 -0.35 5.48 -13.10
CA PHE A 46 0.26 5.48 -11.76
C PHE A 46 -0.54 4.69 -10.71
N TYR A 47 -1.79 4.35 -10.98
CA TYR A 47 -2.69 3.75 -10.00
C TYR A 47 -3.33 2.44 -10.48
N GLY A 48 -2.71 1.78 -11.46
CA GLY A 48 -3.16 0.48 -11.97
C GLY A 48 -4.55 0.50 -12.63
N GLY A 49 -5.08 1.70 -12.96
CA GLY A 49 -6.38 1.94 -13.57
C GLY A 49 -7.58 1.80 -12.63
N ARG A 50 -7.38 1.57 -11.33
CA ARG A 50 -8.51 1.48 -10.38
C ARG A 50 -9.01 2.88 -9.97
N PRO A 51 -10.27 3.01 -9.52
CA PRO A 51 -10.80 4.29 -9.06
C PRO A 51 -10.01 4.80 -7.86
N LEU A 52 -9.64 6.08 -7.87
CA LEU A 52 -9.12 6.75 -6.69
C LEU A 52 -10.31 7.23 -5.86
N THR A 53 -10.43 6.73 -4.64
CA THR A 53 -11.44 7.21 -3.69
C THR A 53 -10.83 8.19 -2.71
N GLY A 54 -11.65 9.09 -2.17
CA GLY A 54 -11.20 10.02 -1.14
C GLY A 54 -10.64 9.30 0.09
N TYR A 55 -11.20 8.15 0.44
CA TYR A 55 -10.65 7.29 1.49
C TYR A 55 -9.18 6.94 1.23
N HIS A 56 -8.87 6.36 0.07
CA HIS A 56 -7.50 5.97 -0.28
C HIS A 56 -6.56 7.17 -0.34
N LEU A 57 -6.99 8.30 -0.93
CA LEU A 57 -6.14 9.49 -0.99
C LEU A 57 -5.72 9.95 0.41
N TRP A 58 -6.67 10.02 1.35
CA TRP A 58 -6.39 10.46 2.71
C TRP A 58 -5.59 9.42 3.50
N ALA A 59 -5.92 8.14 3.37
CA ALA A 59 -5.18 7.03 3.99
C ALA A 59 -3.70 7.04 3.56
N PHE A 60 -3.45 7.07 2.26
CA PHE A 60 -2.09 7.09 1.71
C PHE A 60 -1.30 8.31 2.13
N SER A 61 -1.93 9.49 2.12
CA SER A 61 -1.29 10.75 2.53
C SER A 61 -0.96 10.73 4.02
N PHE A 62 -1.86 10.23 4.86
CA PHE A 62 -1.63 10.12 6.29
C PHE A 62 -0.46 9.19 6.61
N VAL A 63 -0.46 7.97 6.09
CA VAL A 63 0.64 7.01 6.29
C VAL A 63 1.95 7.56 5.71
N PHE A 64 1.90 8.21 4.54
CA PHE A 64 3.08 8.86 3.95
C PHE A 64 3.69 9.88 4.92
N LEU A 65 2.87 10.76 5.51
CA LEU A 65 3.31 11.72 6.51
C LEU A 65 3.88 11.03 7.77
N CYS A 66 3.27 9.93 8.24
CA CYS A 66 3.82 9.16 9.36
C CYS A 66 5.22 8.61 9.06
N PHE A 67 5.45 8.09 7.86
CA PHE A 67 6.76 7.60 7.43
C PHE A 67 7.80 8.72 7.31
N HIS A 68 7.40 9.93 6.90
CA HIS A 68 8.29 11.08 6.75
C HIS A 68 8.44 11.92 8.02
N MET A 69 7.60 11.69 9.04
CA MET A 69 7.60 12.44 10.31
C MET A 69 9.01 12.60 10.91
N PRO A 70 9.89 11.58 10.96
CA PRO A 70 11.24 11.74 11.51
C PRO A 70 12.06 12.88 10.86
N PHE A 71 11.88 13.14 9.56
CA PHE A 71 12.57 14.24 8.86
C PHE A 71 12.12 15.62 9.37
N PHE A 72 10.85 15.73 9.76
CA PHE A 72 10.29 16.95 10.37
C PHE A 72 10.56 17.04 11.88
N CYS A 73 11.09 15.98 12.49
CA CYS A 73 11.46 15.91 13.91
C CYS A 73 12.98 15.87 14.14
N GLY A 74 13.76 16.42 13.21
CA GLY A 74 15.20 16.66 13.39
C GLY A 74 16.13 15.59 12.82
N ILE A 75 15.60 14.53 12.19
CA ILE A 75 16.45 13.61 11.42
C ILE A 75 16.82 14.27 10.09
N ALA A 76 18.12 14.41 9.82
CA ALA A 76 18.59 14.98 8.56
C ALA A 76 18.00 14.22 7.35
N TRP A 77 17.41 14.96 6.42
CA TRP A 77 16.81 14.43 5.20
C TRP A 77 17.89 14.25 4.13
N THR A 78 18.34 13.01 3.96
CA THR A 78 19.33 12.61 2.95
C THR A 78 18.68 11.70 1.92
N VAL A 79 19.20 11.66 0.70
CA VAL A 79 18.69 10.78 -0.38
C VAL A 79 18.61 9.31 0.06
N GLY A 80 19.64 8.77 0.73
CA GLY A 80 19.62 7.38 1.19
C GLY A 80 18.52 7.06 2.21
N LYS A 81 18.22 8.01 3.10
CA LYS A 81 17.10 7.89 4.05
C LYS A 81 15.75 8.03 3.37
N GLU A 82 15.60 8.96 2.43
CA GLU A 82 14.38 9.09 1.62
C GLU A 82 14.08 7.77 0.90
N CYS A 83 15.10 7.19 0.25
CA CYS A 83 14.95 5.89 -0.41
C CYS A 83 14.51 4.79 0.57
N SER A 84 15.08 4.77 1.78
CA SER A 84 14.70 3.79 2.82
C SER A 84 13.26 4.02 3.32
N THR A 85 12.84 5.27 3.49
CA THR A 85 11.49 5.66 3.88
C THR A 85 10.47 5.25 2.82
N LEU A 86 10.72 5.57 1.55
CA LEU A 86 9.86 5.19 0.42
C LEU A 86 9.81 3.66 0.23
N ALA A 87 10.92 2.96 0.43
CA ALA A 87 10.94 1.50 0.39
C ALA A 87 10.07 0.88 1.50
N GLY A 88 10.14 1.44 2.72
CA GLY A 88 9.27 1.02 3.82
C GLY A 88 7.81 1.32 3.56
N TYR A 89 7.48 2.47 2.95
CA TYR A 89 6.13 2.83 2.55
C TYR A 89 5.56 1.88 1.49
N ALA A 90 6.35 1.52 0.48
CA ALA A 90 5.95 0.53 -0.53
C ALA A 90 5.75 -0.87 0.08
N LEU A 91 6.64 -1.27 0.98
CA LEU A 91 6.52 -2.53 1.72
C LEU A 91 5.29 -2.53 2.62
N PHE A 92 4.99 -1.41 3.28
CA PHE A 92 3.83 -1.25 4.15
C PHE A 92 2.54 -1.58 3.42
N TRP A 93 2.26 -0.91 2.29
CA TRP A 93 1.03 -1.12 1.54
C TRP A 93 0.94 -2.49 0.88
N THR A 94 2.07 -3.10 0.53
CA THR A 94 2.07 -4.46 -0.02
C THR A 94 1.73 -5.50 1.06
N ILE A 95 2.33 -5.37 2.25
CA ILE A 95 2.05 -6.28 3.37
C ILE A 95 0.62 -6.07 3.87
N GLU A 96 0.21 -4.82 4.02
CA GLU A 96 -1.11 -4.42 4.48
C GLU A 96 -2.21 -5.01 3.59
N ASP A 97 -2.17 -4.77 2.28
CA ASP A 97 -3.17 -5.29 1.33
C ASP A 97 -3.23 -6.84 1.34
N PHE A 98 -2.07 -7.51 1.41
CA PHE A 98 -2.05 -8.98 1.55
C PHE A 98 -2.68 -9.45 2.87
N LEU A 99 -2.38 -8.78 3.97
CA LEU A 99 -2.95 -9.08 5.28
C LEU A 99 -4.45 -8.77 5.32
N TRP A 100 -4.92 -7.75 4.60
CA TRP A 100 -6.33 -7.46 4.42
C TRP A 100 -7.03 -8.70 3.84
N PHE A 101 -6.51 -9.30 2.76
CA PHE A 101 -7.08 -10.53 2.21
C PHE A 101 -6.93 -11.74 3.13
N ALA A 102 -5.80 -11.86 3.84
CA ALA A 102 -5.55 -12.98 4.73
C ALA A 102 -6.51 -13.00 5.93
N PHE A 103 -6.86 -11.82 6.46
CA PHE A 103 -7.66 -11.67 7.67
C PHE A 103 -9.12 -11.24 7.44
N ASN A 104 -9.48 -10.72 6.26
CA ASN A 104 -10.87 -10.35 5.99
C ASN A 104 -11.75 -11.60 5.86
N PRO A 105 -12.74 -11.81 6.76
CA PRO A 105 -13.59 -13.01 6.75
C PRO A 105 -14.47 -13.12 5.50
N HIS A 106 -14.76 -12.01 4.82
CA HIS A 106 -15.58 -11.98 3.61
C HIS A 106 -14.80 -12.36 2.35
N PHE A 107 -13.48 -12.20 2.37
CA PHE A 107 -12.58 -12.58 1.28
C PHE A 107 -11.83 -13.85 1.61
N GLY A 108 -10.85 -13.77 2.51
CA GLY A 108 -9.87 -14.82 2.74
C GLY A 108 -8.99 -15.09 1.51
N LEU A 109 -7.94 -15.90 1.71
CA LEU A 109 -7.05 -16.31 0.62
C LEU A 109 -7.77 -17.11 -0.49
N LYS A 110 -8.95 -17.68 -0.21
CA LYS A 110 -9.76 -18.40 -1.21
C LYS A 110 -10.33 -17.47 -2.29
N LYS A 111 -10.66 -16.23 -1.93
CA LYS A 111 -11.15 -15.21 -2.88
C LYS A 111 -10.04 -14.27 -3.36
N PHE A 112 -8.79 -14.47 -2.92
CA PHE A 112 -7.67 -13.65 -3.39
C PHE A 112 -7.22 -14.05 -4.80
N ASN A 113 -8.02 -13.66 -5.79
CA ASN A 113 -7.74 -13.86 -7.20
C ASN A 113 -8.50 -12.83 -8.06
N ARG A 114 -8.11 -12.72 -9.33
CA ARG A 114 -8.66 -11.78 -10.31
C ARG A 114 -10.19 -11.79 -10.49
N HIS A 115 -10.87 -12.87 -10.09
CA HIS A 115 -12.32 -12.98 -10.26
C HIS A 115 -13.09 -12.20 -9.19
N PHE A 116 -12.60 -12.19 -7.95
CA PHE A 116 -13.27 -11.50 -6.83
C PHE A 116 -12.68 -10.13 -6.55
N VAL A 117 -11.41 -9.91 -6.91
CA VAL A 117 -10.67 -8.71 -6.56
C VAL A 117 -10.53 -7.83 -7.81
N TRP A 118 -11.61 -7.13 -8.14
CA TRP A 118 -11.75 -6.39 -9.40
C TRP A 118 -10.85 -5.14 -9.48
N TRP A 119 -10.45 -4.57 -8.34
CA TRP A 119 -9.61 -3.37 -8.28
C TRP A 119 -8.14 -3.65 -8.63
N HIS A 120 -7.67 -4.90 -8.48
CA HIS A 120 -6.40 -5.32 -9.07
C HIS A 120 -6.62 -5.79 -10.50
N ARG A 121 -6.37 -4.90 -11.46
CA ARG A 121 -6.63 -5.16 -12.88
C ARG A 121 -5.66 -6.15 -13.52
N ARG A 122 -4.42 -6.21 -13.02
CA ARG A 122 -3.34 -7.03 -13.61
C ARG A 122 -2.80 -7.99 -12.56
N TRP A 123 -2.59 -9.23 -12.97
CA TRP A 123 -2.13 -10.32 -12.12
C TRP A 123 -0.95 -11.03 -12.79
N LEU A 124 0.04 -11.39 -12.00
CA LEU A 124 1.21 -12.16 -12.43
C LEU A 124 1.50 -13.24 -11.40
N ALA A 125 1.70 -14.48 -11.85
CA ALA A 125 1.99 -15.63 -10.98
C ALA A 125 1.02 -15.80 -9.79
N GLY A 126 -0.26 -15.47 -9.98
CA GLY A 126 -1.29 -15.60 -8.93
C GLY A 126 -1.37 -14.46 -7.92
N LEU A 127 -0.57 -13.39 -8.08
CA LEU A 127 -0.60 -12.20 -7.24
C LEU A 127 -0.88 -10.94 -8.08
N PRO A 128 -1.37 -9.84 -7.48
CA PRO A 128 -1.49 -8.55 -8.15
C PRO A 128 -0.14 -8.09 -8.71
N LEU A 129 -0.14 -7.56 -9.94
CA LEU A 129 1.06 -7.02 -10.57
C LEU A 129 1.65 -5.86 -9.74
N ASP A 130 0.78 -5.10 -9.08
CA ASP A 130 1.14 -4.01 -8.17
C ASP A 130 2.16 -4.46 -7.10
N TYR A 131 2.04 -5.69 -6.59
CA TYR A 131 2.95 -6.22 -5.56
C TYR A 131 4.37 -6.35 -6.09
N PHE A 132 4.53 -6.87 -7.32
CA PHE A 132 5.85 -7.01 -7.93
C PHE A 132 6.48 -5.64 -8.20
N ILE A 133 5.68 -4.67 -8.62
CA ILE A 133 6.14 -3.30 -8.87
C ILE A 133 6.59 -2.63 -7.57
N LEU A 134 5.77 -2.72 -6.50
CA LEU A 134 6.08 -2.10 -5.22
C LEU A 134 7.28 -2.78 -4.53
N LEU A 135 7.34 -4.11 -4.51
CA LEU A 135 8.47 -4.84 -3.92
C LEU A 135 9.75 -4.67 -4.72
N GLY A 136 9.66 -4.72 -6.06
CA GLY A 136 10.80 -4.47 -6.93
C GLY A 136 11.32 -3.03 -6.79
N GLY A 137 10.40 -2.05 -6.73
CA GLY A 137 10.71 -0.65 -6.46
C GLY A 137 11.35 -0.45 -5.08
N ALA A 138 10.81 -1.06 -4.03
CA ALA A 138 11.39 -1.01 -2.69
C ALA A 138 12.82 -1.59 -2.66
N PHE A 139 13.05 -2.72 -3.31
CA PHE A 139 14.39 -3.30 -3.43
C PHE A 139 15.35 -2.37 -4.18
N ALA A 140 14.92 -1.80 -5.30
CA ALA A 140 15.72 -0.85 -6.07
C ALA A 140 16.05 0.42 -5.27
N LEU A 141 15.08 0.98 -4.54
CA LEU A 141 15.29 2.13 -3.66
C LEU A 141 16.31 1.81 -2.56
N LEU A 142 16.21 0.65 -1.90
CA LEU A 142 17.19 0.25 -0.90
C LEU A 142 18.59 0.06 -1.50
N ALA A 143 18.68 -0.55 -2.69
CA ALA A 143 19.95 -0.75 -3.37
C ALA A 143 20.62 0.57 -3.79
N VAL A 144 19.84 1.57 -4.19
CA VAL A 144 20.33 2.93 -4.49
C VAL A 144 20.69 3.67 -3.20
N GLY A 145 19.82 3.64 -2.20
CA GLY A 145 19.98 4.37 -0.96
C GLY A 145 21.14 3.91 -0.08
N GLN A 146 21.63 2.67 -0.28
CA GLN A 146 22.85 2.17 0.37
C GLN A 146 24.15 2.65 -0.29
N ARG A 147 24.07 3.20 -1.52
CA ARG A 147 25.24 3.63 -2.30
C ARG A 147 25.50 5.14 -2.26
N ILE A 148 24.58 5.90 -1.67
CA ILE A 148 24.60 7.37 -1.60
C ILE A 148 24.58 7.77 -0.13
#